data_AF-A0A4R6M5G7-F1
#
_entry.id   AF-A0A4R6M5G7-F1
#
_cell.length_a   1.000
_cell.length_b   1.000
_cell.length_c   1.000
_cell.angle_alpha   90.00
_cell.angle_beta   90.00
_cell.angle_gamma   90.00
#
_symmetry.space_group_name_H-M   'P 1'
#
loop_
_entity.id
_entity.type
_entity.pdbx_description
1 polymer ?
#
loop_
_entity_poly.entity_id
_entity_poly.type
_entity_poly.pdbx_seq_one_letter_code
_entity_poly.pdbx_strand_id
1 'polypeptide(L)'
;MEKELSYQQIKEIKEAYLKDNLSVENQIIKLIVAGYDEKTAEELINKVIREYKRELLEAAQEKSEDNENQEITGVIIMVAAILGPVLSIKGYEWYILASIIAGAAGYFNLKNEPIAGVVRSIVLVVLFPLAFELYINTRSSYYVVELLIPFFICFLIAYLFQLLISKIFYPEEI
;
A
#
# COMPACT_ATOMS: atom_id res chain seq x y z
N MET A 1 5.91 -40.09 20.81
CA MET A 1 6.76 -38.94 20.45
C MET A 1 6.09 -38.29 19.26
N GLU A 2 5.52 -37.10 19.43
CA GLU A 2 5.02 -36.32 18.28
C GLU A 2 6.21 -36.09 17.35
N LYS A 3 6.16 -36.66 16.15
CA LYS A 3 7.20 -36.43 15.14
C LYS A 3 6.88 -35.09 14.49
N GLU A 4 7.50 -34.02 14.96
CA GLU A 4 7.41 -32.71 14.34
C GLU A 4 8.27 -32.64 13.06
N LEU A 5 7.83 -31.84 12.08
CA LEU A 5 8.60 -31.59 10.86
C LEU A 5 9.70 -30.55 11.14
N SER A 6 10.85 -30.72 10.50
CA SER A 6 11.90 -29.70 10.52
C SER A 6 11.48 -28.47 9.71
N TYR A 7 12.07 -27.31 10.04
CA TYR A 7 11.86 -26.06 9.29
C TYR A 7 12.15 -26.19 7.80
N GLN A 8 13.19 -26.95 7.44
CA GLN A 8 13.56 -27.21 6.05
C GLN A 8 12.46 -27.98 5.30
N GLN A 9 11.89 -29.01 5.93
CA GLN A 9 10.80 -29.80 5.36
C GLN A 9 9.52 -28.97 5.19
N ILE A 10 9.20 -28.12 6.17
CA ILE A 10 8.06 -27.19 6.08
C ILE A 10 8.24 -26.26 4.87
N LYS A 11 9.44 -25.71 4.67
CA LYS A 11 9.74 -24.83 3.53
C LYS A 11 9.60 -25.57 2.19
N GLU A 12 10.14 -26.79 2.08
CA GLU A 12 10.01 -27.60 0.87
C GLU A 12 8.56 -27.97 0.54
N ILE A 13 7.72 -28.22 1.56
CA ILE A 13 6.29 -28.48 1.38
C ILE A 13 5.57 -27.21 0.91
N LYS A 14 5.88 -26.03 1.48
CA LYS A 14 5.32 -24.75 1.03
C LYS A 14 5.69 -24.45 -0.43
N GLU A 15 6.95 -24.68 -0.81
CA GLU A 15 7.43 -24.50 -2.19
C GLU A 15 6.81 -25.50 -3.18
N ALA A 16 6.61 -26.76 -2.76
CA ALA A 16 5.92 -27.77 -3.55
C ALA A 16 4.46 -27.38 -3.80
N TYR A 17 3.74 -26.94 -2.76
CA TYR A 17 2.36 -26.47 -2.89
C TYR A 17 2.19 -25.34 -3.93
N LEU A 18 3.19 -24.46 -4.07
CA LEU A 18 3.18 -23.39 -5.07
C LEU A 18 3.42 -23.88 -6.50
N LYS A 19 4.03 -25.06 -6.70
CA LYS A 19 4.34 -25.60 -8.02
C LYS A 19 3.20 -26.41 -8.62
N ASP A 20 2.73 -27.47 -7.95
CA ASP A 20 1.59 -28.31 -8.37
C ASP A 20 1.26 -29.43 -7.34
N ASN A 21 0.13 -30.12 -7.53
CA ASN A 21 -0.30 -31.26 -6.68
C ASN A 21 0.65 -32.48 -6.75
N LEU A 22 1.28 -32.73 -7.90
CA LEU A 22 2.22 -33.85 -8.09
C LEU A 22 3.46 -33.69 -7.21
N SER A 23 3.90 -32.46 -6.99
CA SER A 23 5.04 -32.15 -6.12
C SER A 23 4.70 -32.32 -4.63
N VAL A 24 3.43 -32.19 -4.24
CA VAL A 24 2.96 -32.46 -2.87
C VAL A 24 2.95 -33.96 -2.58
N GLU A 25 2.49 -34.79 -3.52
CA GLU A 25 2.55 -36.26 -3.41
C GLU A 25 4.00 -36.76 -3.28
N ASN A 26 4.93 -36.14 -4.01
CA ASN A 26 6.36 -36.44 -3.86
C ASN A 26 6.91 -36.12 -2.46
N GLN A 27 6.36 -35.11 -1.76
CA GLN A 27 6.75 -34.82 -0.39
C GLN A 27 6.20 -35.86 0.60
N ILE A 28 5.01 -36.42 0.35
CA ILE A 28 4.46 -37.55 1.13
C ILE A 28 5.41 -38.75 1.03
N ILE A 29 5.84 -39.10 -0.18
CA ILE A 29 6.79 -40.20 -0.42
C ILE A 29 8.13 -39.95 0.31
N LYS A 30 8.65 -38.72 0.29
CA LYS A 30 9.90 -38.36 1.02
C LYS A 30 9.76 -38.54 2.53
N LEU A 31 8.61 -38.18 3.11
CA LEU A 31 8.37 -38.39 4.54
C LEU A 31 8.22 -39.87 4.87
N ILE A 32 7.59 -40.67 4.00
CA ILE A 32 7.52 -42.13 4.16
C ILE A 32 8.92 -42.75 4.16
N VAL A 33 9.78 -42.37 3.20
CA VAL A 33 11.19 -42.82 3.13
C VAL A 33 11.99 -42.39 4.35
N ALA A 34 11.67 -41.24 4.95
CA ALA A 34 12.27 -40.77 6.20
C ALA A 34 11.78 -41.53 7.46
N GLY A 35 10.92 -42.55 7.29
CA GLY A 35 10.45 -43.42 8.36
C GLY A 35 9.17 -42.96 9.05
N TYR A 36 8.37 -42.09 8.41
CA TYR A 36 7.00 -41.80 8.82
C TYR A 36 6.06 -42.82 8.21
N ASP A 37 4.98 -43.18 8.91
CA ASP A 37 3.88 -43.92 8.29
C ASP A 37 3.13 -43.01 7.32
N GLU A 38 2.56 -43.61 6.28
CA GLU A 38 1.83 -42.91 5.20
C GLU A 38 0.74 -41.99 5.75
N LYS A 39 -0.02 -42.47 6.73
CA LYS A 39 -1.10 -41.71 7.37
C LYS A 39 -0.57 -40.47 8.10
N THR A 40 0.49 -40.61 8.87
CA THR A 40 1.13 -39.49 9.59
C THR A 40 1.80 -38.51 8.62
N ALA A 41 2.42 -38.99 7.54
CA ALA A 41 3.01 -38.14 6.51
C ALA A 41 1.97 -37.28 5.80
N GLU A 42 0.83 -37.87 5.42
CA GLU A 42 -0.31 -37.15 4.85
C GLU A 42 -0.90 -36.13 5.83
N GLU A 43 -1.11 -36.51 7.09
CA GLU A 43 -1.63 -35.61 8.12
C GLU A 43 -0.71 -34.40 8.35
N LEU A 44 0.60 -34.62 8.44
CA LEU A 44 1.59 -33.56 8.62
C LEU A 44 1.65 -32.61 7.43
N ILE A 45 1.65 -33.13 6.19
CA ILE A 45 1.65 -32.32 4.98
C ILE A 45 0.36 -31.53 4.86
N ASN A 46 -0.80 -32.16 5.08
CA ASN A 46 -2.10 -31.48 5.04
C ASN A 46 -2.19 -30.39 6.10
N LYS A 47 -1.63 -30.61 7.29
CA LYS A 47 -1.56 -29.58 8.34
C LYS A 47 -0.72 -28.38 7.87
N VAL A 48 0.47 -28.61 7.33
CA VAL A 48 1.35 -27.54 6.80
C VAL A 48 0.68 -26.78 5.65
N ILE A 49 0.04 -27.48 4.71
CA ILE A 49 -0.67 -26.85 3.60
C ILE A 49 -1.85 -26.02 4.10
N ARG A 50 -2.62 -26.53 5.07
CA ARG A 50 -3.75 -25.80 5.66
C ARG A 50 -3.30 -24.53 6.36
N GLU A 51 -2.24 -24.61 7.16
CA GLU A 51 -1.62 -23.46 7.81
C GLU A 51 -1.08 -22.45 6.79
N TYR A 52 -0.37 -22.93 5.77
CA TYR A 52 0.16 -22.07 4.72
C TYR A 52 -0.94 -21.38 3.88
N LYS A 53 -2.02 -22.10 3.55
CA LYS A 53 -3.19 -21.51 2.88
C LYS A 53 -3.83 -20.41 3.73
N ARG A 54 -3.87 -20.61 5.05
CA ARG A 54 -4.36 -19.59 5.98
C ARG A 54 -3.43 -18.37 6.01
N GLU A 55 -2.12 -18.56 6.09
CA GLU A 55 -1.13 -17.47 5.98
C GLU A 55 -1.30 -16.66 4.68
N LEU A 56 -1.48 -17.35 3.54
CA LEU A 56 -1.70 -16.69 2.24
C LEU A 56 -3.02 -15.92 2.19
N LEU A 57 -4.10 -16.45 2.78
CA LEU A 57 -5.38 -15.76 2.87
C LEU A 57 -5.30 -14.54 3.79
N GLU A 58 -4.64 -14.65 4.95
CA GLU A 58 -4.41 -13.54 5.87
C GLU A 58 -3.58 -12.44 5.19
N ALA A 59 -2.48 -12.79 4.51
CA ALA A 59 -1.66 -11.83 3.76
C ALA A 59 -2.43 -11.16 2.60
N ALA A 60 -3.30 -11.92 1.91
CA ALA A 60 -4.14 -11.36 0.86
C ALA A 60 -5.21 -10.40 1.41
N GLN A 61 -5.80 -10.74 2.56
CA GLN A 61 -6.76 -9.88 3.26
C GLN A 61 -6.10 -8.60 3.73
N GLU A 62 -4.96 -8.68 4.41
CA GLU A 62 -4.19 -7.52 4.87
C GLU A 62 -3.83 -6.60 3.70
N LYS A 63 -3.37 -7.16 2.57
CA LYS A 63 -3.07 -6.38 1.37
C LYS A 63 -4.33 -5.73 0.77
N SER A 64 -5.48 -6.40 0.84
CA SER A 64 -6.74 -5.82 0.36
C SER A 64 -7.22 -4.67 1.25
N GLU A 65 -7.11 -4.81 2.57
CA GLU A 65 -7.41 -3.76 3.54
C GLU A 65 -6.45 -2.58 3.40
N ASP A 66 -5.17 -2.83 3.12
CA ASP A 66 -4.18 -1.78 2.84
C ASP A 66 -4.54 -0.98 1.59
N ASN A 67 -4.94 -1.65 0.52
CA ASN A 67 -5.38 -0.99 -0.71
C ASN A 67 -6.64 -0.14 -0.48
N GLU A 68 -7.62 -0.66 0.25
CA GLU A 68 -8.85 0.07 0.57
C GLU A 68 -8.56 1.32 1.41
N ASN A 69 -7.71 1.17 2.44
CA ASN A 69 -7.25 2.30 3.25
C ASN A 69 -6.48 3.34 2.41
N GLN A 70 -5.65 2.88 1.47
CA GLN A 70 -4.92 3.76 0.56
C GLN A 70 -5.86 4.55 -0.37
N GLU A 71 -6.93 3.92 -0.86
CA GLU A 71 -7.95 4.59 -1.67
C GLU A 71 -8.71 5.65 -0.86
N ILE A 72 -9.21 5.29 0.33
CA ILE A 72 -9.95 6.20 1.22
C ILE A 72 -9.08 7.41 1.60
N THR A 73 -7.85 7.17 2.05
CA THR A 73 -6.92 8.24 2.42
C THR A 73 -6.54 9.11 1.22
N GLY A 74 -6.45 8.53 0.02
CA GLY A 74 -6.23 9.25 -1.23
C GLY A 74 -7.35 10.24 -1.54
N VAL A 75 -8.60 9.81 -1.37
CA VAL A 75 -9.78 10.68 -1.53
C VAL A 75 -9.77 11.81 -0.50
N ILE A 76 -9.43 11.54 0.75
CA ILE A 76 -9.33 12.57 1.81
C ILE A 76 -8.32 13.66 1.44
N ILE A 77 -7.13 13.27 0.97
CA ILE A 77 -6.08 14.21 0.53
C ILE A 77 -6.58 15.08 -0.62
N MET A 78 -7.22 14.47 -1.62
CA MET A 78 -7.76 15.18 -2.78
C MET A 78 -8.85 16.19 -2.37
N VAL A 79 -9.79 15.77 -1.53
CA VAL A 79 -10.86 16.65 -1.03
C VAL A 79 -10.28 17.80 -0.22
N ALA A 80 -9.32 17.53 0.68
CA ALA A 80 -8.67 18.57 1.48
C ALA A 80 -7.97 19.63 0.60
N ALA A 81 -7.33 19.21 -0.50
CA ALA A 81 -6.68 20.12 -1.44
C ALA A 81 -7.69 20.97 -2.24
N ILE A 82 -8.77 20.36 -2.72
CA ILE A 82 -9.70 21.00 -3.67
C ILE A 82 -10.77 21.86 -2.98
N LEU A 83 -11.22 21.48 -1.80
CA LEU A 83 -12.42 22.05 -1.18
C LEU A 83 -12.25 23.52 -0.79
N GLY A 84 -11.06 23.93 -0.35
CA GLY A 84 -10.75 25.34 -0.05
C GLY A 84 -10.86 26.25 -1.28
N PRO A 85 -10.08 25.99 -2.34
CA PRO A 85 -10.12 26.77 -3.59
C PRO A 85 -11.51 26.83 -4.24
N VAL A 86 -12.22 25.69 -4.30
CA VAL A 86 -13.55 25.63 -4.93
C VAL A 86 -14.59 26.43 -4.15
N LEU A 87 -14.53 26.43 -2.81
CA LEU A 87 -15.42 27.23 -1.97
C LEU A 87 -14.93 28.67 -1.75
N SER A 88 -13.86 29.09 -2.45
CA SER A 88 -13.25 30.42 -2.30
C SER A 88 -12.83 30.74 -0.86
N ILE A 89 -12.43 29.72 -0.09
CA ILE A 89 -11.93 29.89 1.28
C ILE A 89 -10.48 30.38 1.21
N LYS A 90 -10.24 31.61 1.63
CA LYS A 90 -8.91 32.26 1.59
C LYS A 90 -8.23 32.36 2.96
N GLY A 91 -8.89 31.92 4.03
CA GLY A 91 -8.34 31.95 5.38
C GLY A 91 -7.16 30.98 5.53
N TYR A 92 -6.07 31.47 6.13
CA TYR A 92 -4.89 30.66 6.44
C TYR A 92 -5.22 29.52 7.41
N GLU A 93 -6.23 29.68 8.25
CA GLU A 93 -6.74 28.67 9.18
C GLU A 93 -7.21 27.42 8.45
N TRP A 94 -7.87 27.58 7.30
CA TRP A 94 -8.33 26.45 6.49
C TRP A 94 -7.15 25.65 5.94
N TYR A 95 -6.14 26.32 5.39
CA TYR A 95 -4.99 25.64 4.80
C TYR A 95 -4.12 24.94 5.84
N ILE A 96 -4.04 25.49 7.06
CA ILE A 96 -3.40 24.80 8.20
C ILE A 96 -4.18 23.53 8.54
N LEU A 97 -5.50 23.63 8.71
CA LEU A 97 -6.35 22.48 9.03
C LEU A 97 -6.30 21.41 7.94
N ALA A 98 -6.42 21.81 6.67
CA ALA A 98 -6.35 20.93 5.52
C ALA A 98 -4.97 20.25 5.43
N SER A 99 -3.88 20.95 5.73
CA SER A 99 -2.53 20.37 5.76
C SER A 99 -2.37 19.33 6.87
N ILE A 100 -2.96 19.56 8.05
CA ILE A 100 -2.95 18.58 9.15
C ILE A 100 -3.72 17.32 8.74
N ILE A 101 -4.94 17.49 8.21
CA ILE A 101 -5.79 16.37 7.79
C ILE A 101 -5.12 15.58 6.66
N ALA A 102 -4.60 16.27 5.64
CA ALA A 102 -3.93 15.64 4.51
C ALA A 102 -2.59 15.01 4.90
N GLY A 103 -1.84 15.62 5.82
CA GLY A 103 -0.63 15.02 6.38
C GLY A 103 -0.94 13.72 7.12
N ALA A 104 -1.95 13.73 7.99
CA ALA A 104 -2.41 12.52 8.68
C ALA A 104 -2.89 11.44 7.69
N ALA A 105 -3.71 11.81 6.71
CA ALA A 105 -4.12 10.88 5.66
C ALA A 105 -2.93 10.37 4.82
N GLY A 106 -1.96 11.24 4.52
CA GLY A 106 -0.73 10.89 3.81
C GLY A 106 0.14 9.88 4.54
N TYR A 107 0.23 9.99 5.87
CA TYR A 107 0.92 9.01 6.72
C TYR A 107 0.34 7.60 6.53
N PHE A 108 -0.99 7.48 6.49
CA PHE A 108 -1.66 6.19 6.31
C PHE A 108 -1.76 5.74 4.85
N ASN A 109 -1.70 6.68 3.89
CA ASN A 109 -1.74 6.39 2.46
C ASN A 109 -0.50 5.62 1.98
N LEU A 110 0.67 5.94 2.55
CA LEU A 110 1.94 5.30 2.23
C LEU A 110 2.50 4.62 3.48
N LYS A 111 1.88 3.51 3.91
CA LYS A 111 2.25 2.80 5.14
C LYS A 111 3.74 2.41 5.21
N ASN A 112 4.34 2.08 4.07
CA ASN A 112 5.77 1.73 3.99
C ASN A 112 6.69 2.96 4.05
N GLU A 113 6.22 4.13 3.62
CA GLU A 113 6.99 5.38 3.53
C GLU A 113 6.19 6.56 4.14
N PRO A 114 5.80 6.48 5.42
CA PRO A 114 4.80 7.39 5.99
C PRO A 114 5.24 8.86 5.95
N ILE A 115 6.52 9.15 6.17
CA ILE A 115 7.05 10.52 6.13
C ILE A 115 6.97 11.08 4.71
N ALA A 116 7.26 10.26 3.69
CA ALA A 116 7.15 10.67 2.29
C ALA A 116 5.68 10.96 1.91
N GLY A 117 4.75 10.16 2.44
CA GLY A 117 3.32 10.40 2.28
C GLY A 117 2.82 11.67 2.94
N VAL A 118 3.27 11.98 4.17
CA VAL A 118 2.96 13.24 4.84
C VAL A 118 3.42 14.43 4.00
N VAL A 119 4.69 14.44 3.57
CA VAL A 119 5.27 15.55 2.81
C VAL A 119 4.53 15.73 1.49
N ARG A 120 4.31 14.64 0.73
CA ARG A 120 3.55 14.69 -0.53
C ARG A 120 2.19 15.35 -0.35
N SER A 121 1.43 14.91 0.65
CA SER A 121 0.07 15.39 0.87
C SER A 121 0.03 16.86 1.27
N ILE A 122 0.94 17.29 2.15
CA ILE A 122 1.05 18.70 2.55
C ILE A 122 1.44 19.56 1.35
N VAL A 123 2.45 19.14 0.57
CA VAL A 123 2.89 19.85 -0.63
C VAL A 123 1.74 20.01 -1.62
N LEU A 124 0.94 18.96 -1.84
CA LEU A 124 -0.22 19.03 -2.72
C LEU A 124 -1.28 20.03 -2.22
N VAL A 125 -1.64 19.98 -0.94
CA VAL A 125 -2.64 20.88 -0.33
C VAL A 125 -2.19 22.35 -0.37
N VAL A 126 -0.89 22.62 -0.23
CA VAL A 126 -0.36 23.98 -0.26
C VAL A 126 -0.18 24.50 -1.69
N LEU A 127 0.28 23.65 -2.62
CA LEU A 127 0.53 24.07 -4.00
C LEU A 127 -0.74 24.22 -4.83
N PHE A 128 -1.72 23.33 -4.64
CA PHE A 128 -2.92 23.34 -5.48
C PHE A 128 -3.70 24.66 -5.45
N PRO A 129 -3.96 25.29 -4.29
CA PRO A 129 -4.62 26.60 -4.22
C PRO A 129 -3.89 27.68 -5.02
N LEU A 130 -2.55 27.72 -4.90
CA LEU A 130 -1.72 28.69 -5.63
C LEU A 130 -1.81 28.46 -7.14
N ALA A 131 -1.69 27.21 -7.57
CA ALA A 131 -1.79 26.86 -8.99
C ALA A 131 -3.20 27.10 -9.54
N PHE A 132 -4.24 26.84 -8.75
CA PHE A 132 -5.63 27.09 -9.10
C PHE A 132 -5.91 28.58 -9.30
N GLU A 133 -5.48 29.43 -8.35
CA GLU A 133 -5.63 30.88 -8.49
C GLU A 133 -4.85 31.42 -9.69
N LEU A 134 -3.61 31.01 -9.91
CA LEU A 134 -2.82 31.41 -11.08
C LEU A 134 -3.48 30.97 -12.40
N TYR A 135 -4.02 29.76 -12.43
CA TYR A 135 -4.67 29.19 -13.62
C TYR A 135 -5.97 29.93 -13.97
N ILE A 136 -6.79 30.27 -12.96
CA ILE A 136 -8.08 30.95 -13.18
C ILE A 136 -7.89 32.44 -13.42
N ASN A 137 -7.01 33.11 -12.67
CA ASN A 137 -6.81 34.57 -12.77
C ASN A 137 -6.27 35.01 -14.14
N THR A 138 -5.69 34.09 -14.91
CA THR A 138 -5.19 34.35 -16.25
C THR A 138 -6.24 34.15 -17.35
N ARG A 139 -7.48 33.78 -17.01
CA ARG A 139 -8.53 33.40 -17.98
C ARG A 139 -9.87 34.09 -17.71
N SER A 140 -10.55 34.48 -18.79
CA SER A 140 -11.90 35.05 -18.76
C SER A 140 -13.01 33.99 -18.62
N SER A 141 -12.73 32.75 -19.02
CA SER A 141 -13.62 31.59 -18.88
C SER A 141 -12.79 30.30 -18.90
N TYR A 142 -13.26 29.27 -18.22
CA TYR A 142 -12.67 27.93 -18.25
C TYR A 142 -13.76 26.87 -18.20
N TYR A 143 -13.51 25.73 -18.84
CA TYR A 143 -14.32 24.53 -18.61
C TYR A 143 -13.84 23.82 -17.35
N VAL A 144 -14.76 23.24 -16.57
CA VAL A 144 -14.44 22.56 -15.29
C VAL A 144 -13.36 21.48 -15.46
N VAL A 145 -13.34 20.78 -16.61
CA VAL A 145 -12.34 19.76 -16.91
C VAL A 145 -10.91 20.31 -16.96
N GLU A 146 -10.74 21.60 -17.26
CA GLU A 146 -9.43 22.24 -17.32
C GLU A 146 -8.78 22.40 -15.95
N LEU A 147 -9.55 22.30 -14.86
CA LEU A 147 -9.03 22.32 -13.49
C LEU A 147 -8.19 21.07 -13.16
N LEU A 148 -8.27 20.04 -13.99
CA LEU A 148 -7.38 18.89 -13.90
C LEU A 148 -5.94 19.26 -14.25
N ILE A 149 -5.71 20.29 -15.07
CA ILE A 149 -4.35 20.73 -15.47
C ILE A 149 -3.54 21.24 -14.27
N PRO A 150 -3.99 22.25 -13.49
CA PRO A 150 -3.26 22.69 -12.32
C PRO A 150 -3.15 21.57 -11.27
N PHE A 151 -4.18 20.71 -11.14
CA PHE A 151 -4.12 19.57 -10.23
C PHE A 151 -3.00 18.59 -10.61
N PHE A 152 -2.90 18.21 -11.88
CA PHE A 152 -1.91 17.25 -12.36
C PHE A 152 -0.48 17.80 -12.22
N ILE A 153 -0.29 19.10 -12.47
CA ILE A 153 1.01 19.77 -12.26
C ILE A 153 1.41 19.71 -10.77
N CYS A 154 0.49 20.06 -9.87
CA CYS A 154 0.75 19.98 -8.43
C CYS A 154 0.99 18.54 -7.96
N PHE A 155 0.25 17.57 -8.51
CA PHE A 155 0.44 16.15 -8.23
C PHE A 155 1.84 15.69 -8.62
N LEU A 156 2.32 16.05 -9.82
CA LEU A 156 3.68 15.72 -10.27
C LEU A 156 4.74 16.33 -9.35
N ILE A 157 4.59 17.59 -8.98
CA ILE A 157 5.54 18.25 -8.06
C ILE A 157 5.51 17.56 -6.69
N ALA A 158 4.33 17.31 -6.13
CA ALA A 158 4.20 16.61 -4.86
C ALA A 158 4.81 15.20 -4.90
N TYR A 159 4.65 14.49 -6.02
CA TYR A 159 5.26 13.18 -6.24
C TYR A 159 6.79 13.25 -6.31
N LEU A 160 7.37 14.30 -6.92
CA LEU A 160 8.83 14.52 -6.86
C LEU A 160 9.33 14.72 -5.44
N PHE A 161 8.58 15.47 -4.60
CA PHE A 161 8.89 15.60 -3.18
C PHE A 161 8.79 14.25 -2.46
N GLN A 162 7.78 13.44 -2.76
CA GLN A 162 7.68 12.06 -2.24
C GLN A 162 8.98 11.30 -2.53
N LEU A 163 9.39 11.23 -3.80
CA LEU A 163 10.59 10.47 -4.21
C LEU A 163 11.88 10.95 -3.52
N LEU A 164 12.03 12.27 -3.33
CA LEU A 164 13.17 12.83 -2.63
C LEU A 164 13.19 12.41 -1.15
N ILE A 165 12.04 12.49 -0.47
CA ILE A 165 11.92 12.10 0.94
C ILE A 165 12.07 10.59 1.10
N SER A 166 11.48 9.79 0.20
CA SER A 166 11.63 8.34 0.18
C SER A 166 13.11 7.95 0.14
N LYS A 167 13.89 8.55 -0.78
CA LYS A 167 15.34 8.30 -0.88
C LYS A 167 16.16 8.71 0.35
N ILE A 168 15.72 9.73 1.09
CA ILE A 168 16.47 10.25 2.25
C ILE A 168 16.19 9.39 3.50
N PHE A 169 14.93 9.01 3.73
CA PHE A 169 14.50 8.36 4.97
C PHE A 169 14.31 6.85 4.84
N TYR A 170 14.16 6.34 3.62
CA TYR A 170 13.91 4.93 3.33
C TYR A 170 14.86 4.47 2.20
N PRO A 171 16.18 4.52 2.41
CA PRO A 171 17.11 3.96 1.43
C PRO A 171 16.84 2.46 1.30
N GLU A 172 16.62 1.99 0.08
CA GLU A 172 16.60 0.54 -0.20
C GLU A 172 17.93 -0.04 0.28
N GLU A 173 17.90 -0.99 1.21
CA GLU A 173 19.09 -1.77 1.56
C GLU A 173 19.53 -2.51 0.29
N ILE A 174 20.70 -2.12 -0.24
CA ILE A 174 21.37 -2.74 -1.40
C ILE A 174 21.92 -4.11 -1.00
#